data_AF-A0A4S9SK96-F1
#
_entry.id   AF-A0A4S9SK96-F1
#
_cell.length_a   1.000
_cell.length_b   1.000
_cell.length_c   1.000
_cell.angle_alpha   90.00
_cell.angle_beta   90.00
_cell.angle_gamma   90.00
#
_symmetry.space_group_name_H-M   'P 1'
#
loop_
_entity.id
_entity.type
_entity.pdbx_description
1 polymer ?
#
loop_
_entity_poly.entity_id
_entity_poly.type
_entity_poly.pdbx_seq_one_letter_code
_entity_poly.pdbx_strand_id
1 'polypeptide(L)'
;MTSYLNYFGFGGDKASSGKAVDGLPAKQSPVRALPATWYTSPEMYEFERRAIFTRRWLFMTHSSRIKNAGDFLRFNIAGYDVIINRDRAGNVNAFHNVCRHRAYPVVEKKEGNANIFACRYHGWSYGLNGKLAKAPGYQDLEGYEKEQNSLFSIHVKVDINGFIWINMDAKETPEVPWEEHFDNVDKQERYSEFDFDNYELDHTYEIEGDFNWKILADNFNECYHCPTTHPDIPDFINLETFDSDLKDGHIQHHCISTPEQAAKGLGVASTYYFPNTSMTVSPHFIMVQKFLPSSPLKSTMSYEIYRNKHSSEEDFHLISSMYARVMAEDKVLCDQAQKQLNVGVFVNGQLHPKYEKAPLFFQQTVREIITGHYKREQEAGRQIWPARREVVDGVSRERFLEKLHKDSTAGKEVPNTIGESTEISNAILETKETSTTTKTPADNPTLTEDNERPETECLICWSSPSLTLHCNHTFCFPCLDSYFTTHKSKHSCPVCSSPLFRPTLFTSENLNIWCNKLRTVLSIIILLLYFLRAISCACILPTSSILAWAKCSISAGNTINWIEIAIKEIPYLVVSVLQVWAQRKMVRMSGVEWAQGELKAANFVAAVGWVQKVGGMVWRVEMIIRMARRVG
;
A
#
# COMPACT_ATOMS: atom_id res chain seq x y z
N MET A 1 33.42 24.58 2.95
CA MET A 1 32.42 23.78 3.69
C MET A 1 30.99 24.24 3.40
N THR A 2 30.64 25.52 3.57
CA THR A 2 29.29 26.10 3.32
C THR A 2 28.56 25.54 2.09
N SER A 3 29.18 25.51 0.91
CA SER A 3 28.56 24.97 -0.32
C SER A 3 27.93 23.57 -0.15
N TYR A 4 28.58 22.66 0.59
CA TYR A 4 28.04 21.32 0.82
C TYR A 4 26.89 21.30 1.85
N LEU A 5 26.87 22.22 2.81
CA LEU A 5 25.73 22.36 3.73
C LEU A 5 24.50 22.87 2.98
N ASN A 6 24.66 23.90 2.12
CA ASN A 6 23.60 24.39 1.24
C ASN A 6 23.12 23.28 0.26
N TYR A 7 24.03 22.47 -0.28
CA TYR A 7 23.70 21.33 -1.18
C TYR A 7 22.78 20.29 -0.51
N PHE A 8 22.95 20.02 0.78
CA PHE A 8 22.10 19.10 1.56
C PHE A 8 20.97 19.79 2.33
N GLY A 9 20.73 21.10 2.14
CA GLY A 9 19.67 21.84 2.84
C GLY A 9 19.97 22.16 4.32
N PHE A 10 21.18 21.86 4.82
CA PHE A 10 21.66 22.29 6.15
C PHE A 10 22.30 23.70 6.11
N GLY A 11 22.39 24.31 4.92
CA GLY A 11 22.80 25.69 4.73
C GLY A 11 21.73 26.63 5.26
N GLY A 12 21.80 26.93 6.55
CA GLY A 12 20.96 27.93 7.19
C GLY A 12 21.31 29.32 6.70
N ASP A 13 20.71 29.73 5.58
CA ASP A 13 20.62 31.14 5.21
C ASP A 13 19.83 31.86 6.31
N LYS A 14 20.55 32.50 7.23
CA LYS A 14 19.98 33.62 8.00
C LYS A 14 19.46 34.60 6.96
N ALA A 15 18.14 34.70 6.84
CA ALA A 15 17.48 35.66 5.97
C ALA A 15 18.18 37.00 6.11
N SER A 16 18.79 37.48 5.03
CA SER A 16 19.69 38.61 5.13
C SER A 16 18.88 39.83 5.54
N SER A 17 19.21 40.40 6.70
CA SER A 17 18.63 41.66 7.20
C SER A 17 19.22 42.86 6.44
N GLY A 18 19.23 42.74 5.12
CA GLY A 18 19.48 43.85 4.21
C GLY A 18 18.37 44.87 4.41
N LYS A 19 18.72 45.98 5.07
CA LYS A 19 17.90 47.19 5.03
C LYS A 19 17.60 47.50 3.56
N ALA A 20 16.34 47.70 3.22
CA ALA A 20 15.95 48.11 1.88
C ALA A 20 16.72 49.38 1.51
N VAL A 21 17.48 49.32 0.42
CA VAL A 21 18.04 50.51 -0.23
C VAL A 21 16.95 51.05 -1.16
N ASP A 22 16.71 52.35 -1.08
CA ASP A 22 15.48 53.03 -1.47
C ASP A 22 14.78 52.53 -2.76
N GLY A 23 13.48 52.25 -2.63
CA GLY A 23 12.52 52.27 -3.74
C GLY A 23 12.52 51.10 -4.73
N LEU A 24 13.48 50.17 -4.69
CA LEU A 24 13.53 49.01 -5.59
C LEU A 24 13.11 47.72 -4.86
N PRO A 25 12.18 46.91 -5.42
CA PRO A 25 11.85 45.62 -4.86
C PRO A 25 13.06 44.70 -4.93
N ALA A 26 13.36 43.99 -3.83
CA ALA A 26 14.47 43.06 -3.77
C ALA A 26 14.33 41.98 -4.87
N LYS A 27 15.39 41.76 -5.66
CA LYS A 27 15.40 40.74 -6.71
C LYS A 27 15.17 39.37 -6.10
N GLN A 28 13.97 38.82 -6.30
CA GLN A 28 13.64 37.46 -5.89
C GLN A 28 14.50 36.46 -6.67
N SER A 29 15.20 35.57 -5.95
CA SER A 29 16.01 34.49 -6.52
C SER A 29 15.28 33.14 -6.42
N PRO A 30 15.34 32.27 -7.45
CA PRO A 30 14.73 30.94 -7.38
C PRO A 30 15.34 30.06 -6.27
N VAL A 31 14.50 29.47 -5.43
CA VAL A 31 14.89 28.75 -4.21
C VAL A 31 15.03 27.25 -4.50
N ARG A 32 15.97 26.56 -3.85
CA ARG A 32 16.22 25.12 -4.09
C ARG A 32 15.16 24.23 -3.42
N ALA A 33 14.59 23.33 -4.21
CA ALA A 33 13.65 22.32 -3.73
C ALA A 33 14.32 21.30 -2.78
N LEU A 34 13.52 20.44 -2.13
CA LEU A 34 14.03 19.23 -1.48
C LEU A 34 14.83 18.37 -2.47
N PRO A 35 15.89 17.67 -2.02
CA PRO A 35 16.67 16.81 -2.89
C PRO A 35 15.89 15.54 -3.24
N ALA A 36 16.10 15.02 -4.45
CA ALA A 36 15.40 13.86 -5.02
C ALA A 36 15.39 12.64 -4.09
N THR A 37 16.47 12.45 -3.32
CA THR A 37 16.59 11.36 -2.33
C THR A 37 15.51 11.40 -1.25
N TRP A 38 14.96 12.56 -0.90
CA TRP A 38 13.87 12.64 0.09
C TRP A 38 12.54 12.12 -0.47
N TYR A 39 12.41 12.01 -1.79
CA TYR A 39 11.24 11.44 -2.48
C TYR A 39 11.45 9.96 -2.89
N THR A 40 12.61 9.35 -2.58
CA THR A 40 12.94 7.98 -3.04
C THR A 40 13.56 7.07 -1.97
N SER A 41 14.25 7.62 -0.96
CA SER A 41 14.94 6.85 0.09
C SER A 41 13.96 6.18 1.07
N PRO A 42 14.06 4.84 1.27
CA PRO A 42 13.37 4.15 2.36
C PRO A 42 13.77 4.68 3.74
N GLU A 43 15.03 5.07 3.91
CA GLU A 43 15.58 5.60 5.16
C GLU A 43 14.95 6.95 5.51
N MET A 44 14.71 7.82 4.52
CA MET A 44 13.97 9.06 4.70
C MET A 44 12.50 8.79 5.01
N TYR A 45 11.84 7.84 4.34
CA TYR A 45 10.46 7.49 4.68
C TYR A 45 10.33 6.98 6.13
N GLU A 46 11.22 6.08 6.57
CA GLU A 46 11.28 5.65 7.98
C GLU A 46 11.66 6.79 8.96
N PHE A 47 12.26 7.86 8.46
CA PHE A 47 12.48 9.10 9.22
C PHE A 47 11.21 9.95 9.30
N GLU A 48 10.52 10.19 8.19
CA GLU A 48 9.24 10.91 8.10
C GLU A 48 8.18 10.28 9.00
N ARG A 49 8.10 8.93 9.04
CA ARG A 49 7.20 8.18 9.92
C ARG A 49 7.31 8.60 11.39
N ARG A 50 8.54 8.78 11.89
CA ARG A 50 8.82 9.09 13.30
C ARG A 50 9.03 10.59 13.61
N ALA A 51 9.39 11.39 12.63
CA ALA A 51 9.58 12.83 12.78
C ALA A 51 8.30 13.65 12.50
N ILE A 52 7.45 13.18 11.57
CA ILE A 52 6.25 13.86 11.08
C ILE A 52 4.99 13.11 11.52
N PHE A 53 4.71 11.94 10.91
CA PHE A 53 3.39 11.29 10.98
C PHE A 53 2.96 10.85 12.38
N THR A 54 3.91 10.62 13.30
CA THR A 54 3.63 10.26 14.69
C THR A 54 3.84 11.41 15.69
N ARG A 55 4.13 12.63 15.22
CA ARG A 55 4.35 13.84 16.07
C ARG A 55 3.36 14.96 15.81
N ARG A 56 2.95 15.15 14.55
CA ARG A 56 2.03 16.21 14.15
C ARG A 56 0.59 15.71 14.19
N TRP A 57 -0.34 16.66 14.31
CA TRP A 57 -1.76 16.37 14.18
C TRP A 57 -2.11 16.10 12.72
N LEU A 58 -2.92 15.07 12.49
CA LEU A 58 -3.38 14.63 11.18
C LEU A 58 -4.89 14.87 11.08
N PHE A 59 -5.35 15.59 10.05
CA PHE A 59 -6.77 15.64 9.72
C PHE A 59 -7.20 14.27 9.19
N MET A 60 -8.28 13.71 9.71
CA MET A 60 -8.75 12.39 9.30
C MET A 60 -10.07 12.43 8.54
N THR A 61 -11.11 13.05 9.10
CA THR A 61 -12.48 12.97 8.54
C THR A 61 -13.44 13.90 9.30
N HIS A 62 -14.67 14.07 8.81
CA HIS A 62 -15.74 14.75 9.56
C HIS A 62 -16.54 13.79 10.46
N SER A 63 -16.97 14.27 11.64
CA SER A 63 -17.70 13.46 12.64
C SER A 63 -19.07 12.95 12.18
N SER A 64 -19.64 13.52 11.10
CA SER A 64 -20.86 12.99 10.46
C SER A 64 -20.69 11.61 9.79
N ARG A 65 -19.45 11.07 9.69
CA ARG A 65 -19.20 9.67 9.32
C ARG A 65 -19.34 8.67 10.48
N ILE A 66 -19.34 9.14 11.73
CA ILE A 66 -19.51 8.30 12.93
C ILE A 66 -20.60 8.89 13.85
N LYS A 67 -21.82 8.98 13.34
CA LYS A 67 -22.95 9.60 14.06
C LYS A 67 -23.37 8.81 15.29
N ASN A 68 -23.38 7.48 15.22
CA ASN A 68 -23.94 6.59 16.23
C ASN A 68 -22.86 5.99 17.15
N ALA A 69 -23.24 5.62 18.37
CA ALA A 69 -22.38 4.85 19.26
C ALA A 69 -22.01 3.49 18.62
N GLY A 70 -20.71 3.18 18.57
CA GLY A 70 -20.19 1.98 17.92
C GLY A 70 -19.79 2.18 16.46
N ASP A 71 -20.13 3.30 15.81
CA ASP A 71 -19.65 3.59 14.47
C ASP A 71 -18.12 3.78 14.50
N PHE A 72 -17.42 3.14 13.57
CA PHE A 72 -15.97 3.15 13.46
C PHE A 72 -15.50 3.29 12.02
N LEU A 73 -14.31 3.86 11.87
CA LEU A 73 -13.54 3.99 10.64
C LEU A 73 -12.13 3.43 10.89
N ARG A 74 -11.51 2.85 9.87
CA ARG A 74 -10.16 2.28 9.91
C ARG A 74 -9.31 2.90 8.80
N PHE A 75 -8.18 3.47 9.17
CA PHE A 75 -7.22 4.12 8.26
C PHE A 75 -5.85 3.45 8.37
N ASN A 76 -5.13 3.36 7.26
CA ASN A 76 -3.68 3.11 7.28
C ASN A 76 -2.94 4.40 6.87
N ILE A 77 -2.01 4.85 7.71
CA ILE A 77 -1.30 6.12 7.53
C ILE A 77 0.17 5.86 7.76
N ALA A 78 1.01 5.95 6.72
CA ALA A 78 2.45 5.67 6.82
C ALA A 78 2.74 4.31 7.49
N GLY A 79 1.96 3.28 7.14
CA GLY A 79 2.04 1.94 7.72
C GLY A 79 1.40 1.76 9.11
N TYR A 80 0.97 2.82 9.80
CA TYR A 80 0.24 2.72 11.07
C TYR A 80 -1.25 2.45 10.81
N ASP A 81 -1.76 1.34 11.36
CA ASP A 81 -3.16 0.96 11.26
C ASP A 81 -3.95 1.50 12.47
N VAL A 82 -4.99 2.30 12.20
CA VAL A 82 -5.69 3.14 13.18
C VAL A 82 -7.19 2.91 13.08
N ILE A 83 -7.85 2.72 14.23
CA ILE A 83 -9.31 2.81 14.38
C ILE A 83 -9.64 4.19 14.94
N ILE A 84 -10.68 4.83 14.41
CA ILE A 84 -11.37 5.98 14.99
C ILE A 84 -12.83 5.57 15.19
N ASN A 85 -13.42 5.79 16.37
CA ASN A 85 -14.80 5.38 16.64
C ASN A 85 -15.52 6.29 17.64
N ARG A 86 -16.86 6.25 17.64
CA ARG A 86 -17.67 6.82 18.73
C ARG A 86 -17.99 5.75 19.78
N ASP A 87 -17.87 6.08 21.06
CA ASP A 87 -18.24 5.19 22.16
C ASP A 87 -19.70 5.38 22.63
N ARG A 88 -20.12 4.62 23.65
CA ARG A 88 -21.48 4.66 24.21
C ARG A 88 -21.79 5.88 25.09
N ALA A 89 -20.78 6.66 25.47
CA ALA A 89 -20.94 7.95 26.12
C ALA A 89 -20.90 9.12 25.12
N GLY A 90 -20.69 8.83 23.83
CA GLY A 90 -20.68 9.79 22.73
C GLY A 90 -19.29 10.32 22.35
N ASN A 91 -18.23 9.94 23.08
CA ASN A 91 -16.88 10.43 22.82
C ASN A 91 -16.31 9.84 21.53
N VAL A 92 -15.59 10.64 20.75
CA VAL A 92 -14.74 10.13 19.67
C VAL A 92 -13.41 9.68 20.28
N ASN A 93 -13.05 8.42 20.02
CA ASN A 93 -11.82 7.78 20.48
C ASN A 93 -10.99 7.34 19.27
N ALA A 94 -9.67 7.20 19.44
CA ALA A 94 -8.78 6.60 18.44
C ALA A 94 -7.78 5.63 19.08
N PHE A 95 -7.45 4.55 18.36
CA PHE A 95 -6.59 3.47 18.82
C PHE A 95 -5.73 2.92 17.68
N HIS A 96 -4.52 2.45 18.00
CA HIS A 96 -3.81 1.55 17.08
C HIS A 96 -4.56 0.21 16.99
N ASN A 97 -4.76 -0.29 15.78
CA ASN A 97 -5.50 -1.53 15.49
C ASN A 97 -4.66 -2.78 15.79
N VAL A 98 -4.18 -2.92 17.02
CA VAL A 98 -3.20 -3.94 17.42
C VAL A 98 -3.67 -4.63 18.70
N CYS A 99 -4.07 -5.90 18.59
CA CYS A 99 -4.46 -6.68 19.77
C CYS A 99 -3.28 -6.85 20.73
N ARG A 100 -3.46 -6.43 21.99
CA ARG A 100 -2.43 -6.44 23.04
C ARG A 100 -1.87 -7.82 23.38
N HIS A 101 -2.58 -8.91 23.05
CA HIS A 101 -2.10 -10.28 23.24
C HIS A 101 -0.99 -10.66 22.25
N ARG A 102 -1.28 -10.66 20.94
CA ARG A 102 -0.38 -11.17 19.88
C ARG A 102 -0.51 -10.39 18.56
N ALA A 103 -0.62 -9.07 18.66
CA ALA A 103 -0.56 -8.06 17.59
C ALA A 103 -1.56 -8.15 16.41
N TYR A 104 -2.35 -9.22 16.28
CA TYR A 104 -3.37 -9.37 15.22
C TYR A 104 -4.40 -8.21 15.26
N PRO A 105 -4.87 -7.71 14.10
CA PRO A 105 -5.81 -6.59 14.05
C PRO A 105 -7.13 -6.89 14.77
N VAL A 106 -7.66 -5.89 15.48
CA VAL A 106 -8.92 -6.02 16.23
C VAL A 106 -10.13 -5.77 15.32
N VAL A 107 -9.94 -4.96 14.28
CA VAL A 107 -10.92 -4.63 13.25
C VAL A 107 -10.32 -4.89 11.86
N GLU A 108 -10.98 -5.71 11.04
CA GLU A 108 -10.55 -5.97 9.66
C GLU A 108 -11.27 -5.10 8.62
N LYS A 109 -12.50 -4.66 8.89
CA LYS A 109 -13.29 -3.81 7.97
C LYS A 109 -12.70 -2.40 7.89
N LYS A 110 -12.89 -1.71 6.76
CA LYS A 110 -12.60 -0.27 6.62
C LYS A 110 -13.53 0.61 7.48
N GLU A 111 -14.77 0.19 7.66
CA GLU A 111 -15.78 0.91 8.44
C GLU A 111 -16.90 -0.03 8.91
N GLY A 112 -17.79 0.50 9.76
CA GLY A 112 -19.04 -0.14 10.17
C GLY A 112 -19.48 0.27 11.57
N ASN A 113 -20.43 -0.45 12.14
CA ASN A 113 -20.80 -0.34 13.56
C ASN A 113 -20.38 -1.59 14.34
N ALA A 114 -19.90 -1.41 15.57
CA ALA A 114 -19.53 -2.48 16.49
C ALA A 114 -20.04 -2.20 17.92
N ASN A 115 -20.53 -3.25 18.60
CA ASN A 115 -20.84 -3.17 20.04
C ASN A 115 -19.62 -3.39 20.95
N ILE A 116 -18.58 -4.04 20.41
CA ILE A 116 -17.34 -4.42 21.09
C ILE A 116 -16.30 -4.74 20.01
N PHE A 117 -15.03 -4.41 20.23
CA PHE A 117 -13.95 -4.79 19.29
C PHE A 117 -13.38 -6.15 19.72
N ALA A 118 -13.60 -7.19 18.92
CA ALA A 118 -13.24 -8.57 19.28
C ALA A 118 -12.15 -9.14 18.37
N CYS A 119 -10.97 -9.40 18.92
CA CYS A 119 -9.84 -9.96 18.19
C CYS A 119 -10.12 -11.43 17.79
N ARG A 120 -10.23 -11.68 16.49
CA ARG A 120 -10.55 -13.01 15.92
C ARG A 120 -9.52 -14.10 16.22
N TYR A 121 -8.29 -13.74 16.61
CA TYR A 121 -7.21 -14.71 16.80
C TYR A 121 -7.37 -15.53 18.10
N HIS A 122 -7.74 -14.89 19.22
CA HIS A 122 -7.83 -15.55 20.55
C HIS A 122 -9.02 -15.08 21.40
N GLY A 123 -10.01 -14.37 20.81
CA GLY A 123 -11.22 -13.95 21.51
C GLY A 123 -11.03 -12.88 22.61
N TRP A 124 -9.86 -12.23 22.66
CA TRP A 124 -9.67 -11.02 23.47
C TRP A 124 -10.56 -9.91 22.91
N SER A 125 -11.38 -9.28 23.75
CA SER A 125 -12.32 -8.24 23.35
C SER A 125 -12.20 -6.97 24.19
N TYR A 126 -12.41 -5.83 23.54
CA TYR A 126 -12.18 -4.48 24.06
C TYR A 126 -13.46 -3.65 23.93
N GLY A 127 -13.74 -2.81 24.92
CA GLY A 127 -14.80 -1.81 24.83
C GLY A 127 -14.51 -0.77 23.77
N LEU A 128 -15.52 0.02 23.40
CA LEU A 128 -15.41 1.12 22.43
C LEU A 128 -14.55 2.29 22.94
N ASN A 129 -14.18 2.28 24.22
CA ASN A 129 -13.18 3.15 24.85
C ASN A 129 -11.81 2.47 25.00
N GLY A 130 -11.53 1.43 24.20
CA GLY A 130 -10.26 0.70 24.15
C GLY A 130 -9.94 -0.18 25.35
N LYS A 131 -10.64 -0.04 26.48
CA LYS A 131 -10.39 -0.85 27.70
C LYS A 131 -10.65 -2.32 27.44
N LEU A 132 -9.75 -3.20 27.91
CA LEU A 132 -9.93 -4.64 27.76
C LEU A 132 -11.19 -5.10 28.52
N ALA A 133 -12.15 -5.67 27.78
CA ALA A 133 -13.41 -6.17 28.31
C ALA A 133 -13.28 -7.63 28.77
N LYS A 134 -12.66 -8.50 27.96
CA LYS A 134 -12.43 -9.92 28.27
C LYS A 134 -11.14 -10.44 27.63
N ALA A 135 -10.36 -11.18 28.40
CA ALA A 135 -9.31 -12.09 27.93
C ALA A 135 -9.69 -13.52 28.36
N PRO A 136 -10.09 -14.45 27.45
CA PRO A 136 -10.54 -15.79 27.84
C PRO A 136 -9.41 -16.61 28.49
N GLY A 137 -9.66 -17.17 29.67
CA GLY A 137 -8.69 -18.02 30.39
C GLY A 137 -7.67 -17.25 31.24
N TYR A 138 -7.83 -15.93 31.37
CA TYR A 138 -6.98 -15.05 32.17
C TYR A 138 -7.63 -14.59 33.48
N GLN A 139 -8.84 -15.07 33.79
CA GLN A 139 -9.65 -14.64 34.95
C GLN A 139 -8.96 -14.98 36.27
N ASP A 140 -8.38 -16.18 36.34
CA ASP A 140 -7.91 -16.81 37.57
C ASP A 140 -6.36 -16.90 37.63
N LEU A 141 -5.67 -16.13 36.79
CA LEU A 141 -4.21 -16.09 36.72
C LEU A 141 -3.65 -15.05 37.71
N GLU A 142 -2.85 -15.54 38.67
CA GLU A 142 -2.15 -14.69 39.63
C GLU A 142 -1.24 -13.67 38.91
N GLY A 143 -1.29 -12.41 39.36
CA GLY A 143 -0.52 -11.31 38.77
C GLY A 143 -1.01 -10.77 37.43
N TYR A 144 -2.14 -11.25 36.87
CA TYR A 144 -2.67 -10.70 35.63
C TYR A 144 -3.50 -9.42 35.83
N GLU A 145 -2.90 -8.26 35.53
CA GLU A 145 -3.61 -7.00 35.45
C GLU A 145 -4.24 -6.77 34.07
N LYS A 146 -5.58 -6.81 34.04
CA LYS A 146 -6.40 -6.63 32.84
C LYS A 146 -6.32 -5.20 32.29
N GLU A 147 -6.18 -4.22 33.17
CA GLU A 147 -6.22 -2.79 32.88
C GLU A 147 -4.99 -2.35 32.05
N GLN A 148 -3.81 -2.89 32.39
CA GLN A 148 -2.55 -2.74 31.64
C GLN A 148 -2.65 -3.18 30.17
N ASN A 149 -3.66 -3.99 29.84
CA ASN A 149 -3.88 -4.64 28.54
C ASN A 149 -4.95 -3.97 27.66
N SER A 150 -5.29 -2.71 27.94
CA SER A 150 -6.14 -1.85 27.08
C SER A 150 -5.48 -1.54 25.72
N LEU A 151 -6.27 -1.25 24.68
CA LEU A 151 -5.73 -0.83 23.37
C LEU A 151 -4.84 0.42 23.51
N PHE A 152 -3.81 0.52 22.66
CA PHE A 152 -2.96 1.70 22.64
C PHE A 152 -3.75 2.88 22.08
N SER A 153 -4.08 3.85 22.96
CA SER A 153 -4.76 5.08 22.59
C SER A 153 -3.91 5.95 21.67
N ILE A 154 -4.60 6.75 20.87
CA ILE A 154 -4.10 7.82 20.01
C ILE A 154 -4.87 9.08 20.43
N HIS A 155 -4.21 10.24 20.49
CA HIS A 155 -4.85 11.49 20.88
C HIS A 155 -5.88 11.91 19.84
N VAL A 156 -7.01 12.47 20.28
CA VAL A 156 -8.10 12.95 19.41
C VAL A 156 -8.42 14.40 19.75
N LYS A 157 -8.58 15.21 18.71
CA LYS A 157 -9.24 16.51 18.77
C LYS A 157 -10.45 16.44 17.84
N VAL A 158 -11.60 16.89 18.32
CA VAL A 158 -12.71 17.30 17.46
C VAL A 158 -12.75 18.82 17.52
N ASP A 159 -12.76 19.49 16.37
CA ASP A 159 -12.81 20.95 16.30
C ASP A 159 -14.25 21.49 16.28
N ILE A 160 -14.41 22.82 16.23
CA ILE A 160 -15.75 23.44 16.28
C ILE A 160 -16.61 23.15 15.04
N ASN A 161 -16.00 22.72 13.93
CA ASN A 161 -16.67 22.35 12.68
C ASN A 161 -16.90 20.83 12.60
N GLY A 162 -16.70 20.11 13.70
CA GLY A 162 -16.91 18.66 13.79
C GLY A 162 -15.84 17.82 13.09
N PHE A 163 -14.73 18.40 12.62
CA PHE A 163 -13.65 17.63 12.01
C PHE A 163 -12.83 16.89 13.07
N ILE A 164 -12.44 15.66 12.74
CA ILE A 164 -11.71 14.75 13.61
C ILE A 164 -10.24 14.72 13.20
N TRP A 165 -9.39 14.99 14.18
CA TRP A 165 -7.94 15.06 14.07
C TRP A 165 -7.30 14.11 15.07
N ILE A 166 -6.16 13.51 14.68
CA ILE A 166 -5.43 12.57 15.54
C ILE A 166 -3.96 12.94 15.71
N ASN A 167 -3.35 12.58 16.83
CA ASN A 167 -1.89 12.60 17.02
C ASN A 167 -1.44 11.31 17.70
N MET A 168 -0.46 10.61 17.10
CA MET A 168 -0.06 9.27 17.52
C MET A 168 1.03 9.26 18.60
N ASP A 169 1.45 10.40 19.16
CA ASP A 169 2.42 10.44 20.25
C ASP A 169 1.96 9.58 21.45
N ALA A 170 2.81 8.65 21.87
CA ALA A 170 2.52 7.67 22.92
C ALA A 170 2.65 8.22 24.35
N LYS A 171 3.00 9.50 24.50
CA LYS A 171 2.94 10.25 25.77
C LYS A 171 1.51 10.55 26.21
N GLU A 172 1.34 10.90 27.48
CA GLU A 172 0.04 11.28 28.06
C GLU A 172 -0.49 12.61 27.50
N THR A 173 0.42 13.52 27.13
CA THR A 173 0.14 14.69 26.30
C THR A 173 1.06 14.66 25.08
N PRO A 174 0.57 15.01 23.86
CA PRO A 174 1.41 15.01 22.67
C PRO A 174 2.47 16.11 22.74
N GLU A 175 3.68 15.85 22.22
CA GLU A 175 4.78 16.81 22.12
C GLU A 175 4.43 18.11 21.39
N VAL A 176 3.38 18.06 20.56
CA VAL A 176 2.89 19.17 19.76
C VAL A 176 1.43 19.40 20.16
N PRO A 177 1.13 20.47 20.93
CA PRO A 177 -0.24 20.86 21.22
C PRO A 177 -1.04 21.11 19.93
N TRP A 178 -2.36 20.92 19.98
CA TRP A 178 -3.22 21.27 18.84
C TRP A 178 -3.06 22.75 18.49
N GLU A 179 -3.04 23.58 19.53
CA GLU A 179 -2.94 25.04 19.48
C GLU A 179 -1.53 25.54 19.09
N GLU A 180 -0.50 24.69 19.04
CA GLU A 180 0.79 25.02 18.41
C GLU A 180 0.74 24.80 16.89
N HIS A 181 0.00 23.78 16.45
CA HIS A 181 0.04 23.31 15.07
C HIS A 181 -1.03 23.94 14.18
N PHE A 182 -2.18 24.28 14.77
CA PHE A 182 -3.41 24.62 14.05
C PHE A 182 -4.22 25.69 14.79
N ASP A 183 -3.55 26.74 15.29
CA ASP A 183 -4.22 27.84 15.99
C ASP A 183 -5.28 28.52 15.10
N ASN A 184 -6.53 28.48 15.57
CA ASN A 184 -7.71 29.03 14.91
C ASN A 184 -7.93 28.54 13.46
N VAL A 185 -7.35 27.39 13.05
CA VAL A 185 -7.59 26.82 11.71
C VAL A 185 -9.05 26.43 11.49
N ASP A 186 -9.78 26.19 12.59
CA ASP A 186 -11.20 25.91 12.65
C ASP A 186 -12.08 27.18 12.60
N LYS A 187 -11.47 28.38 12.62
CA LYS A 187 -12.15 29.69 12.64
C LYS A 187 -11.67 30.60 11.51
N GLN A 188 -11.38 30.03 10.34
CA GLN A 188 -11.07 30.81 9.14
C GLN A 188 -12.26 31.71 8.80
N GLU A 189 -12.04 33.00 8.52
CA GLU A 189 -13.13 33.95 8.26
C GLU A 189 -14.05 33.50 7.11
N ARG A 190 -13.44 32.95 6.05
CA ARG A 190 -14.12 32.32 4.90
C ARG A 190 -14.95 31.07 5.22
N TYR A 191 -14.92 30.55 6.46
CA TYR A 191 -15.83 29.48 6.91
C TYR A 191 -17.13 30.03 7.48
N SER A 192 -17.26 31.34 7.72
CA SER A 192 -18.53 31.96 8.13
C SER A 192 -19.63 31.87 7.05
N GLU A 193 -19.26 31.55 5.82
CA GLU A 193 -20.18 31.28 4.70
C GLU A 193 -20.72 29.82 4.69
N PHE A 194 -20.12 28.92 5.48
CA PHE A 194 -20.44 27.48 5.46
C PHE A 194 -20.91 26.97 6.83
N ASP A 195 -22.13 26.42 6.84
CA ASP A 195 -22.63 25.62 7.96
C ASP A 195 -22.34 24.14 7.69
N PHE A 196 -21.33 23.60 8.38
CA PHE A 196 -20.82 22.24 8.18
C PHE A 196 -21.84 21.14 8.52
N ASP A 197 -22.85 21.41 9.36
CA ASP A 197 -23.95 20.47 9.64
C ASP A 197 -24.95 20.33 8.46
N ASN A 198 -24.75 21.10 7.38
CA ASN A 198 -25.45 20.91 6.12
C ASN A 198 -24.79 19.91 5.16
N TYR A 199 -23.59 19.42 5.46
CA TYR A 199 -22.81 18.56 4.56
C TYR A 199 -22.83 17.09 5.02
N GLU A 200 -23.49 16.24 4.23
CA GLU A 200 -23.59 14.80 4.48
C GLU A 200 -22.67 14.03 3.54
N LEU A 201 -22.08 12.92 4.01
CA LEU A 201 -21.22 12.09 3.17
C LEU A 201 -22.04 11.49 2.02
N ASP A 202 -21.68 11.85 0.79
CA ASP A 202 -22.29 11.30 -0.42
C ASP A 202 -21.58 10.00 -0.82
N HIS A 203 -20.24 10.05 -0.94
CA HIS A 203 -19.42 8.86 -1.21
C HIS A 203 -17.95 9.03 -0.81
N THR A 204 -17.20 7.92 -0.86
CA THR A 204 -15.73 7.90 -0.72
C THR A 204 -15.09 7.12 -1.85
N TYR A 205 -13.92 7.54 -2.32
CA TYR A 205 -13.13 6.76 -3.28
C TYR A 205 -11.64 6.81 -2.98
N GLU A 206 -10.89 5.85 -3.53
CA GLU A 206 -9.43 5.75 -3.38
C GLU A 206 -8.77 5.59 -4.75
N ILE A 207 -7.60 6.22 -4.92
CA ILE A 207 -6.77 6.11 -6.12
C ILE A 207 -5.33 5.81 -5.69
N GLU A 208 -4.72 4.75 -6.23
CA GLU A 208 -3.32 4.39 -5.95
C GLU A 208 -2.36 5.18 -6.84
N GLY A 209 -1.40 5.89 -6.24
CA GLY A 209 -0.30 6.59 -6.91
C GLY A 209 1.04 5.88 -6.73
N ASP A 210 1.82 5.74 -7.81
CA ASP A 210 3.20 5.26 -7.77
C ASP A 210 4.17 6.42 -7.50
N PHE A 211 3.87 7.19 -6.44
CA PHE A 211 4.60 8.38 -6.03
C PHE A 211 4.64 8.61 -4.52
N ASN A 212 5.64 9.36 -4.07
CA ASN A 212 5.83 9.83 -2.71
C ASN A 212 4.75 10.87 -2.33
N TRP A 213 4.26 10.80 -1.09
CA TRP A 213 3.20 11.69 -0.58
C TRP A 213 3.53 13.18 -0.72
N LYS A 214 4.81 13.57 -0.66
CA LYS A 214 5.25 14.95 -0.82
C LYS A 214 5.03 15.50 -2.22
N ILE A 215 5.08 14.69 -3.27
CA ILE A 215 4.90 15.17 -4.66
C ILE A 215 3.48 15.69 -4.85
N LEU A 216 2.49 14.99 -4.33
CA LEU A 216 1.09 15.44 -4.40
C LEU A 216 0.79 16.59 -3.43
N ALA A 217 1.50 16.66 -2.29
CA ALA A 217 1.44 17.83 -1.42
C ALA A 217 2.09 19.08 -2.06
N ASP A 218 3.20 18.92 -2.79
CA ASP A 218 3.78 19.98 -3.61
C ASP A 218 2.76 20.41 -4.70
N ASN A 219 2.23 19.46 -5.48
CA ASN A 219 1.29 19.70 -6.59
C ASN A 219 -0.04 20.35 -6.15
N PHE A 220 -0.64 19.96 -5.02
CA PHE A 220 -1.88 20.58 -4.54
C PHE A 220 -1.69 22.05 -4.13
N ASN A 221 -0.49 22.41 -3.67
CA ASN A 221 -0.24 23.71 -3.06
C ASN A 221 0.09 24.82 -4.06
N GLU A 222 0.24 24.53 -5.35
CA GLU A 222 0.45 25.54 -6.40
C GLU A 222 -0.53 25.37 -7.57
N CYS A 223 -0.66 26.41 -8.39
CA CYS A 223 -1.45 26.36 -9.62
C CYS A 223 -0.67 26.93 -10.83
N TYR A 224 0.65 26.76 -10.82
CA TYR A 224 1.56 27.14 -11.89
C TYR A 224 1.50 26.15 -13.06
N HIS A 225 1.26 24.86 -12.77
CA HIS A 225 0.95 23.86 -13.80
C HIS A 225 -0.47 24.03 -14.39
N CYS A 226 -1.40 24.65 -13.65
CA CYS A 226 -2.83 24.68 -13.98
C CYS A 226 -3.16 25.16 -15.41
N PRO A 227 -2.59 26.27 -15.94
CA PRO A 227 -2.84 26.72 -17.32
C PRO A 227 -2.36 25.75 -18.41
N THR A 228 -1.53 24.76 -18.06
CA THR A 228 -0.97 23.76 -18.98
C THR A 228 -1.70 22.42 -18.88
N THR A 229 -2.13 22.03 -17.68
CA THR A 229 -2.68 20.68 -17.42
C THR A 229 -4.20 20.64 -17.45
N HIS A 230 -4.90 21.64 -16.91
CA HIS A 230 -6.30 21.52 -16.50
C HIS A 230 -7.23 22.44 -17.29
N PRO A 231 -7.98 21.92 -18.29
CA PRO A 231 -8.92 22.73 -19.07
C PRO A 231 -10.05 23.34 -18.23
N ASP A 232 -10.45 22.65 -17.15
CA ASP A 232 -11.62 22.98 -16.33
C ASP A 232 -11.35 24.06 -15.26
N ILE A 233 -10.10 24.20 -14.79
CA ILE A 233 -9.78 25.09 -13.65
C ILE A 233 -10.21 26.55 -13.86
N PRO A 234 -10.04 27.16 -15.06
CA PRO A 234 -10.52 28.52 -15.32
C PRO A 234 -12.03 28.74 -15.13
N ASP A 235 -12.86 27.69 -15.13
CA ASP A 235 -14.31 27.82 -14.88
C ASP A 235 -14.67 27.99 -13.39
N PHE A 236 -13.74 27.78 -12.46
CA PHE A 236 -13.99 27.88 -11.01
C PHE A 236 -12.87 28.53 -10.16
N ILE A 237 -11.64 28.64 -10.67
CA ILE A 237 -10.53 29.34 -10.00
C ILE A 237 -10.04 30.49 -10.88
N ASN A 238 -10.03 31.71 -10.34
CA ASN A 238 -9.44 32.87 -11.02
C ASN A 238 -7.91 32.91 -10.81
N LEU A 239 -7.18 32.27 -11.74
CA LEU A 239 -5.71 32.14 -11.70
C LEU A 239 -4.94 33.46 -11.71
N GLU A 240 -5.52 34.58 -12.18
CA GLU A 240 -4.87 35.90 -12.11
C GLU A 240 -4.76 36.43 -10.67
N THR A 241 -5.68 35.97 -9.80
CA THR A 241 -5.82 36.39 -8.40
C THR A 241 -5.47 35.28 -7.41
N PHE A 242 -4.99 34.13 -7.88
CA PHE A 242 -4.60 33.01 -7.04
C PHE A 242 -3.34 33.37 -6.23
N ASP A 243 -3.47 33.34 -4.91
CA ASP A 243 -2.35 33.36 -3.97
C ASP A 243 -2.68 32.47 -2.76
N SER A 244 -1.75 32.34 -1.80
CA SER A 244 -1.95 31.51 -0.62
C SER A 244 -1.41 32.13 0.66
N ASP A 245 -2.19 32.13 1.73
CA ASP A 245 -1.74 32.51 3.06
C ASP A 245 -1.15 31.31 3.82
N LEU A 246 -0.10 31.58 4.59
CA LEU A 246 0.81 30.58 5.15
C LEU A 246 0.90 30.80 6.68
N LYS A 247 0.34 29.88 7.46
CA LYS A 247 0.29 30.00 8.93
C LYS A 247 0.41 28.63 9.60
N ASP A 248 1.25 28.52 10.61
CA ASP A 248 1.43 27.34 11.45
C ASP A 248 1.59 26.03 10.62
N GLY A 249 0.68 25.05 10.81
CA GLY A 249 0.64 23.81 10.04
C GLY A 249 -0.26 23.85 8.79
N HIS A 250 -0.74 25.00 8.32
CA HIS A 250 -1.70 25.07 7.21
C HIS A 250 -1.38 26.13 6.13
N ILE A 251 -1.97 25.91 4.97
CA ILE A 251 -1.91 26.77 3.79
C ILE A 251 -3.35 27.03 3.36
N GLN A 252 -3.75 28.29 3.22
CA GLN A 252 -5.06 28.68 2.72
C GLN A 252 -4.89 29.20 1.30
N HIS A 253 -5.56 28.62 0.31
CA HIS A 253 -5.55 29.13 -1.06
C HIS A 253 -6.75 30.06 -1.28
N HIS A 254 -6.50 31.21 -1.90
CA HIS A 254 -7.51 32.23 -2.16
C HIS A 254 -7.45 32.66 -3.62
N CYS A 255 -8.61 32.89 -4.23
CA CYS A 255 -8.74 33.61 -5.49
C CYS A 255 -10.03 34.44 -5.44
N ILE A 256 -10.10 35.52 -6.21
CA ILE A 256 -11.28 36.37 -6.31
C ILE A 256 -12.09 35.88 -7.51
N SER A 257 -13.15 35.13 -7.26
CA SER A 257 -14.02 34.60 -8.32
C SER A 257 -14.52 35.70 -9.24
N THR A 258 -14.54 35.45 -10.55
CA THR A 258 -15.14 36.38 -11.53
C THR A 258 -16.67 36.44 -11.34
N PRO A 259 -17.36 37.48 -11.87
CA PRO A 259 -18.83 37.54 -11.81
C PRO A 259 -19.51 36.30 -12.39
N GLU A 260 -18.94 35.68 -13.42
CA GLU A 260 -19.42 34.44 -14.04
C GLU A 260 -19.20 33.23 -13.13
N GLN A 261 -18.02 33.10 -12.51
CA GLN A 261 -17.71 32.02 -11.57
C GLN A 261 -18.61 32.10 -10.32
N ALA A 262 -18.83 33.31 -9.81
CA ALA A 262 -19.74 33.57 -8.69
C ALA A 262 -21.20 33.27 -9.05
N ALA A 263 -21.66 33.67 -10.25
CA ALA A 263 -23.01 33.38 -10.73
C ALA A 263 -23.27 31.88 -10.98
N LYS A 264 -22.22 31.07 -11.20
CA LYS A 264 -22.29 29.60 -11.27
C LYS A 264 -22.24 28.91 -9.89
N GLY A 265 -22.06 29.64 -8.78
CA GLY A 265 -21.89 29.04 -7.45
C GLY A 265 -20.58 28.28 -7.22
N LEU A 266 -19.60 28.43 -8.12
CA LEU A 266 -18.36 27.63 -8.14
C LEU A 266 -17.22 28.18 -7.26
N GLY A 267 -17.48 29.19 -6.43
CA GLY A 267 -16.51 29.73 -5.48
C GLY A 267 -16.08 28.69 -4.45
N VAL A 268 -14.76 28.60 -4.17
CA VAL A 268 -14.16 27.58 -3.32
C VAL A 268 -13.19 28.16 -2.28
N ALA A 269 -13.22 27.58 -1.08
CA ALA A 269 -12.20 27.78 -0.05
C ALA A 269 -11.35 26.51 0.10
N SER A 270 -10.22 26.47 -0.59
CA SER A 270 -9.25 25.37 -0.49
C SER A 270 -8.26 25.60 0.65
N THR A 271 -7.98 24.54 1.41
CA THR A 271 -7.05 24.53 2.55
C THR A 271 -6.18 23.28 2.47
N TYR A 272 -4.88 23.40 2.64
CA TYR A 272 -4.00 22.27 2.90
C TYR A 272 -3.55 22.26 4.37
N TYR A 273 -3.52 21.07 4.95
CA TYR A 273 -3.18 20.81 6.34
C TYR A 273 -1.99 19.84 6.38
N PHE A 274 -0.88 20.34 6.89
CA PHE A 274 0.33 19.55 7.08
C PHE A 274 0.05 18.39 8.06
N PRO A 275 0.50 17.16 7.78
CA PRO A 275 1.41 16.78 6.69
C PRO A 275 0.73 16.21 5.44
N ASN A 276 -0.56 15.94 5.43
CA ASN A 276 -1.08 14.99 4.44
C ASN A 276 -2.55 15.09 4.06
N THR A 277 -3.23 16.21 4.32
CA THR A 277 -4.66 16.34 3.97
C THR A 277 -4.96 17.71 3.39
N SER A 278 -5.76 17.74 2.33
CA SER A 278 -6.38 18.94 1.78
C SER A 278 -7.90 18.90 1.97
N MET A 279 -8.52 20.07 2.03
CA MET A 279 -9.97 20.23 1.97
C MET A 279 -10.33 21.37 1.03
N THR A 280 -11.20 21.09 0.08
CA THR A 280 -11.95 22.10 -0.66
C THR A 280 -13.37 22.14 -0.11
N VAL A 281 -13.89 23.31 0.25
CA VAL A 281 -15.32 23.53 0.51
C VAL A 281 -15.89 24.56 -0.47
N SER A 282 -17.10 24.31 -0.96
CA SER A 282 -17.95 25.26 -1.68
C SER A 282 -19.37 25.22 -1.10
N PRO A 283 -20.29 26.11 -1.51
CA PRO A 283 -21.71 26.01 -1.14
C PRO A 283 -22.35 24.65 -1.45
N HIS A 284 -21.81 23.90 -2.41
CA HIS A 284 -22.41 22.66 -2.93
C HIS A 284 -21.76 21.37 -2.39
N PHE A 285 -20.46 21.37 -2.11
CA PHE A 285 -19.74 20.17 -1.67
C PHE A 285 -18.55 20.46 -0.74
N ILE A 286 -18.08 19.42 -0.05
CA ILE A 286 -16.74 19.36 0.54
C ILE A 286 -16.02 18.16 -0.06
N MET A 287 -14.78 18.35 -0.50
CA MET A 287 -13.83 17.27 -0.77
C MET A 287 -12.75 17.28 0.30
N VAL A 288 -12.67 16.26 1.14
CA VAL A 288 -11.51 16.00 2.00
C VAL A 288 -10.62 14.95 1.32
N GLN A 289 -9.45 15.37 0.86
CA GLN A 289 -8.48 14.55 0.14
C GLN A 289 -7.28 14.25 1.06
N LYS A 290 -7.00 12.97 1.28
CA LYS A 290 -5.90 12.49 2.13
C LYS A 290 -4.81 11.82 1.32
N PHE A 291 -3.56 12.16 1.62
CA PHE A 291 -2.36 11.52 1.08
C PHE A 291 -1.89 10.45 2.08
N LEU A 292 -2.14 9.18 1.78
CA LEU A 292 -1.84 8.06 2.67
C LEU A 292 -0.63 7.28 2.13
N PRO A 293 0.62 7.61 2.52
CA PRO A 293 1.78 6.85 2.07
C PRO A 293 1.76 5.43 2.64
N SER A 294 2.17 4.49 1.80
CA SER A 294 2.45 3.09 2.19
C SER A 294 3.94 2.75 2.13
N SER A 295 4.69 3.47 1.28
CA SER A 295 6.14 3.29 1.06
C SER A 295 6.76 4.63 0.61
N PRO A 296 8.10 4.78 0.49
CA PRO A 296 8.71 5.98 -0.10
C PRO A 296 8.22 6.27 -1.53
N LEU A 297 7.73 5.27 -2.27
CA LEU A 297 7.38 5.35 -3.69
C LEU A 297 5.89 5.06 -4.00
N LYS A 298 5.03 4.95 -2.98
CA LYS A 298 3.60 4.64 -3.14
C LYS A 298 2.73 5.34 -2.12
N SER A 299 1.67 5.98 -2.59
CA SER A 299 0.69 6.70 -1.79
C SER A 299 -0.73 6.45 -2.31
N THR A 300 -1.68 6.21 -1.42
CA THR A 300 -3.10 6.18 -1.75
C THR A 300 -3.70 7.56 -1.53
N MET A 301 -4.35 8.10 -2.55
CA MET A 301 -5.21 9.27 -2.41
C MET A 301 -6.58 8.79 -1.95
N SER A 302 -7.03 9.21 -0.78
CA SER A 302 -8.33 8.83 -0.20
C SER A 302 -9.23 10.05 -0.12
N TYR A 303 -10.35 10.01 -0.82
CA TYR A 303 -11.29 11.12 -0.98
C TYR A 303 -12.57 10.83 -0.20
N GLU A 304 -13.04 11.82 0.55
CA GLU A 304 -14.38 11.87 1.14
C GLU A 304 -15.13 13.04 0.52
N ILE A 305 -16.21 12.73 -0.20
CA ILE A 305 -17.06 13.73 -0.85
C ILE A 305 -18.33 13.88 -0.02
N TYR A 306 -18.56 15.09 0.47
CA TYR A 306 -19.77 15.46 1.19
C TYR A 306 -20.60 16.39 0.32
N ARG A 307 -21.91 16.16 0.25
CA ARG A 307 -22.88 16.99 -0.46
C ARG A 307 -23.60 17.90 0.53
N ASN A 308 -23.77 19.18 0.19
CA ASN A 308 -24.67 20.05 0.92
C ASN A 308 -26.13 19.61 0.66
N LYS A 309 -26.87 19.27 1.72
CA LYS A 309 -28.27 18.81 1.68
C LYS A 309 -29.26 19.80 1.04
N HIS A 310 -28.85 21.06 0.87
CA HIS A 310 -29.63 22.11 0.21
C HIS A 310 -29.31 22.30 -1.28
N SER A 311 -28.29 21.60 -1.82
CA SER A 311 -27.89 21.75 -3.23
C SER A 311 -28.64 20.83 -4.18
N SER A 312 -28.92 21.34 -5.38
CA SER A 312 -29.48 20.53 -6.44
C SER A 312 -28.52 19.40 -6.84
N GLU A 313 -29.04 18.40 -7.54
CA GLU A 313 -28.20 17.32 -8.06
C GLU A 313 -27.30 17.80 -9.21
N GLU A 314 -27.73 18.81 -9.96
CA GLU A 314 -26.97 19.41 -11.07
C GLU A 314 -25.75 20.19 -10.56
N ASP A 315 -25.92 21.09 -9.59
CA ASP A 315 -24.83 21.90 -9.03
C ASP A 315 -23.77 21.03 -8.33
N PHE A 316 -24.23 20.02 -7.58
CA PHE A 316 -23.34 19.08 -6.89
C PHE A 316 -22.54 18.23 -7.88
N HIS A 317 -23.18 17.63 -8.89
CA HIS A 317 -22.49 16.82 -9.89
C HIS A 317 -21.55 17.66 -10.75
N LEU A 318 -21.90 18.92 -11.05
CA LEU A 318 -21.05 19.84 -11.81
C LEU A 318 -19.69 20.02 -11.12
N ILE A 319 -19.68 20.55 -9.89
CA ILE A 319 -18.41 20.87 -9.21
C ILE A 319 -17.64 19.62 -8.79
N SER A 320 -18.32 18.57 -8.30
CA SER A 320 -17.64 17.33 -7.90
C SER A 320 -17.03 16.59 -9.09
N SER A 321 -17.66 16.61 -10.27
CA SER A 321 -17.11 16.01 -11.49
C SER A 321 -15.93 16.80 -12.05
N MET A 322 -15.92 18.13 -11.92
CA MET A 322 -14.77 18.96 -12.32
C MET A 322 -13.55 18.65 -11.44
N TYR A 323 -13.72 18.63 -10.12
CA TYR A 323 -12.65 18.23 -9.20
C TYR A 323 -12.19 16.79 -9.45
N ALA A 324 -13.09 15.83 -9.68
CA ALA A 324 -12.71 14.45 -9.98
C ALA A 324 -11.87 14.31 -11.27
N ARG A 325 -12.04 15.19 -12.26
CA ARG A 325 -11.19 15.24 -13.47
C ARG A 325 -9.81 15.83 -13.17
N VAL A 326 -9.74 16.99 -12.52
CA VAL A 326 -8.47 17.64 -12.15
C VAL A 326 -7.60 16.69 -11.30
N MET A 327 -8.18 16.04 -10.29
CA MET A 327 -7.47 15.08 -9.43
C MET A 327 -6.99 13.81 -10.19
N ALA A 328 -7.64 13.45 -11.30
CA ALA A 328 -7.19 12.36 -12.16
C ALA A 328 -6.05 12.79 -13.11
N GLU A 329 -6.02 14.06 -13.52
CA GLU A 329 -4.95 14.67 -14.31
C GLU A 329 -3.69 14.88 -13.46
N ASP A 330 -3.83 15.39 -12.23
CA ASP A 330 -2.75 15.54 -11.23
C ASP A 330 -2.01 14.23 -10.95
N LYS A 331 -2.76 13.13 -10.84
CA LYS A 331 -2.17 11.79 -10.67
C LYS A 331 -1.17 11.49 -11.79
N VAL A 332 -1.47 11.87 -13.03
CA VAL A 332 -0.58 11.62 -14.17
C VAL A 332 0.69 12.47 -14.04
N LEU A 333 0.60 13.72 -13.62
CA LEU A 333 1.78 14.54 -13.31
C LEU A 333 2.65 13.88 -12.24
N CYS A 334 2.05 13.52 -11.10
CA CYS A 334 2.72 12.92 -9.95
C CYS A 334 3.39 11.57 -10.29
N ASP A 335 2.68 10.68 -11.00
CA ASP A 335 3.21 9.39 -11.47
C ASP A 335 4.41 9.58 -12.43
N GLN A 336 4.44 10.63 -13.25
CA GLN A 336 5.55 10.89 -14.18
C GLN A 336 6.72 11.60 -13.50
N ALA A 337 6.45 12.53 -12.57
CA ALA A 337 7.45 13.17 -11.74
C ALA A 337 8.24 12.13 -10.92
N GLN A 338 7.57 11.21 -10.23
CA GLN A 338 8.26 10.15 -9.49
C GLN A 338 9.09 9.25 -10.40
N LYS A 339 8.60 8.87 -11.59
CA LYS A 339 9.39 8.06 -12.54
C LYS A 339 10.71 8.72 -12.89
N GLN A 340 10.75 10.04 -13.10
CA GLN A 340 11.98 10.77 -13.40
C GLN A 340 12.90 10.94 -12.18
N LEU A 341 12.35 11.11 -10.97
CA LEU A 341 13.12 11.08 -9.72
C LEU A 341 13.79 9.70 -9.51
N ASN A 342 13.09 8.62 -9.86
CA ASN A 342 13.59 7.25 -9.75
C ASN A 342 14.74 6.92 -10.73
N VAL A 343 14.97 7.74 -11.77
CA VAL A 343 16.13 7.58 -12.69
C VAL A 343 17.45 7.97 -12.01
N GLY A 344 17.40 8.75 -10.92
CA GLY A 344 18.60 9.13 -10.15
C GLY A 344 19.48 10.22 -10.79
N VAL A 345 19.05 10.80 -11.92
CA VAL A 345 19.75 11.91 -12.60
C VAL A 345 19.33 13.28 -12.06
N PHE A 346 18.09 13.42 -11.59
CA PHE A 346 17.62 14.67 -10.97
C PHE A 346 18.14 14.80 -9.54
N VAL A 347 18.65 15.98 -9.17
CA VAL A 347 19.22 16.25 -7.84
C VAL A 347 18.30 17.14 -7.01
N ASN A 348 18.05 18.37 -7.45
CA ASN A 348 17.02 19.27 -6.91
C ASN A 348 16.64 20.34 -7.94
N GLY A 349 15.36 20.74 -7.93
CA GLY A 349 14.83 21.82 -8.75
C GLY A 349 15.11 23.21 -8.18
N GLN A 350 14.75 24.24 -8.94
CA GLN A 350 14.62 25.61 -8.44
C GLN A 350 13.17 26.06 -8.61
N LEU A 351 12.53 26.42 -7.50
CA LEU A 351 11.14 26.83 -7.44
C LEU A 351 11.05 28.37 -7.49
N HIS A 352 9.97 28.87 -8.09
CA HIS A 352 9.69 30.27 -8.33
C HIS A 352 9.00 30.91 -7.11
N PRO A 353 9.64 31.85 -6.37
CA PRO A 353 9.15 32.32 -5.08
C PRO A 353 7.77 33.01 -5.07
N LYS A 354 7.27 33.51 -6.23
CA LYS A 354 5.85 33.91 -6.39
C LYS A 354 4.92 32.71 -6.57
N TYR A 355 5.00 31.99 -7.70
CA TYR A 355 4.01 30.97 -8.07
C TYR A 355 4.08 29.69 -7.22
N GLU A 356 5.24 29.38 -6.66
CA GLU A 356 5.47 28.19 -5.83
C GLU A 356 5.73 28.59 -4.34
N LYS A 357 5.15 29.73 -3.91
CA LYS A 357 5.25 30.27 -2.54
C LYS A 357 4.84 29.26 -1.47
N ALA A 358 3.76 28.53 -1.73
CA ALA A 358 3.17 27.56 -0.80
C ALA A 358 3.89 26.19 -0.79
N PRO A 359 4.27 25.58 -1.94
CA PRO A 359 5.22 24.47 -1.96
C PRO A 359 6.54 24.78 -1.25
N LEU A 360 7.07 26.01 -1.40
CA LEU A 360 8.28 26.43 -0.68
C LEU A 360 8.10 26.45 0.84
N PHE A 361 6.94 26.90 1.33
CA PHE A 361 6.60 26.84 2.75
C PHE A 361 6.44 25.39 3.23
N PHE A 362 5.70 24.55 2.49
CA PHE A 362 5.56 23.13 2.76
C PHE A 362 6.93 22.42 2.86
N GLN A 363 7.79 22.58 1.86
CA GLN A 363 9.12 21.99 1.82
C GLN A 363 10.05 22.53 2.92
N GLN A 364 9.90 23.80 3.31
CA GLN A 364 10.62 24.34 4.47
C GLN A 364 10.14 23.71 5.78
N THR A 365 8.83 23.56 5.98
CA THR A 365 8.25 22.88 7.16
C THR A 365 8.70 21.42 7.25
N VAL A 366 8.75 20.68 6.13
CA VAL A 366 9.35 19.34 6.09
C VAL A 366 10.83 19.40 6.49
N ARG A 367 11.61 20.31 5.89
CA ARG A 367 13.05 20.47 6.16
C ARG A 367 13.34 20.80 7.63
N GLU A 368 12.57 21.69 8.24
CA GLU A 368 12.73 22.06 9.66
C GLU A 368 12.35 20.93 10.61
N ILE A 369 11.26 20.21 10.35
CA ILE A 369 10.86 19.06 11.19
C ILE A 369 11.89 17.92 11.09
N ILE A 370 12.33 17.59 9.88
CA ILE A 370 13.32 16.51 9.66
C ILE A 370 14.67 16.87 10.30
N THR A 371 15.18 18.08 10.07
CA THR A 371 16.48 18.50 10.64
C THR A 371 16.42 18.76 12.16
N GLY A 372 15.26 19.19 12.69
CA GLY A 372 15.01 19.34 14.13
C GLY A 372 14.95 17.99 14.84
N HIS A 373 14.18 17.02 14.31
CA HIS A 373 14.12 15.66 14.85
C HIS A 373 15.49 14.96 14.73
N TYR A 374 16.25 15.19 13.66
CA TYR A 374 17.61 14.63 13.52
C TYR A 374 18.55 15.09 14.63
N LYS A 375 18.55 16.39 14.98
CA LYS A 375 19.34 16.90 16.12
C LYS A 375 18.95 16.20 17.42
N ARG A 376 17.65 16.03 17.69
CA ARG A 376 17.17 15.30 18.88
C ARG A 376 17.62 13.83 18.91
N GLU A 377 17.66 13.14 17.76
CA GLU A 377 18.18 11.76 17.70
C GLU A 377 19.70 11.68 17.89
N GLN A 378 20.46 12.70 17.46
CA GLN A 378 21.89 12.82 17.77
C GLN A 378 22.12 13.11 19.26
N GLU A 379 21.40 14.07 19.83
CA GLU A 379 21.47 14.47 21.25
C GLU A 379 21.08 13.32 22.20
N ALA A 380 20.08 12.51 21.82
CA ALA A 380 19.65 11.34 22.57
C ALA A 380 20.52 10.08 22.32
N GLY A 381 21.43 10.11 21.33
CA GLY A 381 22.22 8.95 20.89
C GLY A 381 21.39 7.78 20.35
N ARG A 382 20.09 7.98 20.08
CA ARG A 382 19.14 6.92 19.70
C ARG A 382 18.03 7.46 18.81
N GLN A 383 17.40 6.56 18.05
CA GLN A 383 16.14 6.88 17.37
C GLN A 383 15.04 7.20 18.39
N ILE A 384 14.23 8.20 18.07
CA ILE A 384 13.06 8.64 18.83
C ILE A 384 11.83 8.22 18.03
N TRP A 385 11.00 7.36 18.62
CA TRP A 385 9.80 6.80 18.02
C TRP A 385 8.57 7.20 18.86
N PRO A 386 7.93 8.35 18.56
CA PRO A 386 6.86 8.92 19.39
C PRO A 386 5.69 7.98 19.62
N ALA A 387 5.18 7.30 18.59
CA ALA A 387 4.09 6.32 18.73
C ALA A 387 4.49 5.00 19.42
N ARG A 388 5.77 4.83 19.81
CA ARG A 388 6.22 3.65 20.55
C ARG A 388 6.12 3.92 22.05
N ARG A 389 5.09 3.36 22.68
CA ARG A 389 5.00 3.25 24.14
C ARG A 389 6.30 2.64 24.69
N GLU A 390 6.93 3.29 25.66
CA GLU A 390 8.09 2.72 26.35
C GLU A 390 7.65 1.55 27.24
N VAL A 391 8.52 0.55 27.41
CA VAL A 391 8.19 -0.63 28.22
C VAL A 391 8.41 -0.28 29.69
N VAL A 392 7.35 -0.36 30.49
CA VAL A 392 7.43 -0.17 31.95
C VAL A 392 8.30 -1.29 32.53
N ASP A 393 9.45 -0.86 33.04
CA ASP A 393 10.51 -1.58 33.77
C ASP A 393 10.90 -3.04 33.41
N GLY A 394 12.22 -3.24 33.29
CA GLY A 394 12.86 -4.56 33.31
C GLY A 394 13.96 -4.68 32.26
N VAL A 395 13.57 -4.60 30.98
CA VAL A 395 14.44 -4.90 29.83
C VAL A 395 14.37 -3.78 28.80
N SER A 396 15.26 -2.78 28.93
CA SER A 396 15.55 -1.87 27.82
C SER A 396 16.24 -2.66 26.69
N ARG A 397 16.18 -2.16 25.44
CA ARG A 397 16.80 -2.84 24.29
C ARG A 397 18.32 -2.95 24.47
N GLU A 398 18.91 -1.92 25.06
CA GLU A 398 20.32 -1.80 25.40
C GLU A 398 20.68 -2.86 26.44
N ARG A 399 19.89 -2.99 27.52
CA ARG A 399 20.06 -4.01 28.56
C ARG A 399 19.92 -5.44 28.02
N PHE A 400 19.05 -5.65 27.03
CA PHE A 400 18.92 -6.93 26.33
C PHE A 400 20.13 -7.24 25.45
N LEU A 401 20.61 -6.27 24.68
CA LEU A 401 21.78 -6.41 23.81
C LEU A 401 23.07 -6.58 24.62
N GLU A 402 23.24 -5.85 25.73
CA GLU A 402 24.29 -6.09 26.72
C GLU A 402 24.24 -7.51 27.28
N LYS A 403 23.04 -8.00 27.63
CA LYS A 403 22.89 -9.35 28.17
C LYS A 403 23.23 -10.39 27.11
N LEU A 404 22.76 -10.25 25.87
CA LEU A 404 23.16 -11.12 24.76
C LEU A 404 24.67 -11.06 24.49
N HIS A 405 25.31 -9.89 24.58
CA HIS A 405 26.76 -9.79 24.50
C HIS A 405 27.43 -10.57 25.64
N LYS A 406 27.05 -10.31 26.90
CA LYS A 406 27.59 -11.00 28.08
C LYS A 406 27.41 -12.51 28.00
N ASP A 407 26.20 -12.97 27.67
CA ASP A 407 25.86 -14.39 27.50
C ASP A 407 26.60 -15.03 26.31
N SER A 408 26.94 -14.27 25.25
CA SER A 408 27.77 -14.74 24.13
C SER A 408 29.27 -14.79 24.45
N THR A 409 29.76 -13.89 25.32
CA THR A 409 31.15 -13.92 25.83
C THR A 409 31.34 -14.92 26.97
N ALA A 410 30.27 -15.29 27.68
CA ALA A 410 30.26 -16.30 28.74
C ALA A 410 30.24 -17.73 28.16
N GLY A 411 31.17 -18.01 27.24
CA GLY A 411 31.40 -19.33 26.70
C GLY A 411 31.69 -20.33 27.81
N LYS A 412 30.92 -21.42 27.86
CA LYS A 412 30.91 -22.36 28.99
C LYS A 412 32.27 -23.04 29.18
N GLU A 413 32.94 -22.72 30.29
CA GLU A 413 33.70 -23.77 30.98
C GLU A 413 32.70 -24.81 31.51
N VAL A 414 32.92 -26.08 31.18
CA VAL A 414 32.11 -27.20 31.69
C VAL A 414 32.83 -27.78 32.90
N PRO A 415 32.26 -27.72 34.12
CA PRO A 415 32.89 -28.30 35.31
C PRO A 415 33.06 -29.81 35.15
N ASN A 416 34.30 -30.27 35.07
CA ASN A 416 34.62 -31.69 34.85
C ASN A 416 34.67 -32.45 36.20
N THR A 417 33.50 -32.73 36.77
CA THR A 417 33.36 -33.50 38.02
C THR A 417 32.72 -34.86 37.75
N ILE A 418 33.55 -35.89 37.59
CA ILE A 418 33.11 -37.29 37.58
C ILE A 418 32.86 -37.69 39.03
N GLY A 419 31.59 -37.90 39.39
CA GLY A 419 31.18 -38.63 40.59
C GLY A 419 30.93 -40.09 40.24
N GLU A 420 31.44 -41.02 41.04
CA GLU A 420 31.33 -42.46 40.78
C GLU A 420 29.89 -42.97 40.99
N SER A 421 29.39 -43.75 40.03
CA SER A 421 28.16 -44.54 40.19
C SER A 421 28.44 -45.99 39.81
N THR A 422 28.61 -46.85 40.82
CA THR A 422 28.90 -48.26 40.66
C THR A 422 27.64 -49.07 40.31
N GLU A 423 27.89 -50.29 39.82
CA GLU A 423 27.01 -51.48 39.79
C GLU A 423 26.06 -51.75 38.59
N ILE A 424 26.10 -53.05 38.22
CA ILE A 424 25.14 -53.85 37.42
C ILE A 424 25.25 -53.82 35.88
N SER A 425 26.32 -54.49 35.43
CA SER A 425 26.27 -55.73 34.62
C SER A 425 25.78 -55.74 33.15
N ASN A 426 26.71 -56.14 32.27
CA ASN A 426 26.57 -57.09 31.14
C ASN A 426 25.60 -56.71 29.97
N ALA A 427 25.94 -56.89 28.68
CA ALA A 427 26.90 -57.84 28.10
C ALA A 427 27.30 -57.48 26.65
N ILE A 428 28.41 -58.07 26.15
CA ILE A 428 28.61 -58.68 24.80
C ILE A 428 28.41 -57.77 23.55
N LEU A 429 29.31 -57.65 22.57
CA LEU A 429 30.71 -58.06 22.33
C LEU A 429 31.28 -57.14 21.19
N GLU A 430 32.61 -57.02 21.09
CA GLU A 430 33.46 -56.94 19.86
C GLU A 430 33.01 -56.14 18.60
N THR A 431 33.82 -55.40 17.82
CA THR A 431 35.27 -54.98 17.75
C THR A 431 35.36 -53.88 16.63
N LYS A 432 36.46 -53.18 16.24
CA LYS A 432 37.90 -53.11 16.61
C LYS A 432 38.53 -51.73 16.22
N GLU A 433 39.73 -51.47 16.75
CA GLU A 433 40.96 -50.90 16.09
C GLU A 433 40.83 -50.01 14.81
N THR A 434 41.19 -48.70 14.85
CA THR A 434 42.54 -48.06 14.61
C THR A 434 43.07 -48.09 13.16
N SER A 435 43.79 -47.08 12.60
CA SER A 435 44.17 -45.71 13.02
C SER A 435 44.80 -44.91 11.84
N THR A 436 45.10 -43.60 12.02
CA THR A 436 46.25 -42.79 11.47
C THR A 436 46.83 -43.04 10.05
N THR A 437 47.20 -42.07 9.18
CA THR A 437 47.14 -40.58 9.02
C THR A 437 47.53 -40.29 7.52
N THR A 438 48.06 -39.19 6.94
CA THR A 438 48.70 -37.90 7.35
C THR A 438 48.83 -36.91 6.17
N LYS A 439 49.00 -35.60 6.45
CA LYS A 439 49.61 -34.52 5.61
C LYS A 439 48.84 -33.92 4.40
N THR A 440 48.79 -32.59 4.40
CA THR A 440 48.47 -31.61 3.33
C THR A 440 49.78 -31.15 2.62
N PRO A 441 49.79 -30.26 1.58
CA PRO A 441 48.74 -29.40 0.98
C PRO A 441 48.53 -29.69 -0.54
N ALA A 442 47.97 -28.86 -1.45
CA ALA A 442 47.64 -27.42 -1.45
C ALA A 442 46.53 -27.03 -2.47
N ASP A 443 46.20 -25.72 -2.45
CA ASP A 443 45.51 -24.89 -3.45
C ASP A 443 44.01 -25.11 -3.78
N ASN A 444 43.42 -24.02 -4.30
CA ASN A 444 42.00 -23.59 -4.27
C ASN A 444 41.31 -23.75 -5.65
N PRO A 445 39.99 -23.43 -5.81
CA PRO A 445 38.87 -23.39 -4.85
C PRO A 445 37.56 -24.04 -5.37
N THR A 446 36.64 -24.48 -4.49
CA THR A 446 35.25 -24.77 -4.88
C THR A 446 34.22 -24.59 -3.77
N LEU A 447 32.97 -24.33 -4.16
CA LEU A 447 31.78 -24.14 -3.30
C LEU A 447 30.88 -25.40 -3.27
N THR A 448 30.37 -25.74 -2.08
CA THR A 448 29.17 -26.56 -1.80
C THR A 448 28.60 -26.04 -0.46
N GLU A 449 27.30 -25.79 -0.20
CA GLU A 449 26.09 -26.64 -0.36
C GLU A 449 26.20 -27.96 0.44
N ASP A 450 25.21 -28.49 1.17
CA ASP A 450 23.83 -28.07 1.55
C ASP A 450 23.48 -28.80 2.90
N ASN A 451 22.42 -28.60 3.70
CA ASN A 451 21.18 -27.79 3.67
C ASN A 451 20.68 -27.56 5.12
N GLU A 452 19.86 -26.54 5.39
CA GLU A 452 18.61 -26.79 6.15
C GLU A 452 17.49 -25.77 5.86
N ARG A 453 16.36 -26.29 5.33
CA ARG A 453 15.04 -25.65 5.08
C ARG A 453 14.93 -24.61 3.94
N PRO A 454 14.41 -25.00 2.76
CA PRO A 454 13.86 -24.07 1.77
C PRO A 454 12.40 -23.72 2.04
N GLU A 455 12.01 -22.47 1.77
CA GLU A 455 10.62 -22.00 1.77
C GLU A 455 9.87 -22.45 0.51
N THR A 456 8.56 -22.73 0.61
CA THR A 456 7.77 -23.34 -0.47
C THR A 456 7.16 -22.36 -1.48
N GLU A 457 7.50 -21.07 -1.43
CA GLU A 457 6.93 -20.03 -2.29
C GLU A 457 7.99 -19.20 -3.00
N CYS A 458 7.84 -18.99 -4.31
CA CYS A 458 8.73 -18.13 -5.08
C CYS A 458 8.33 -16.66 -4.89
N LEU A 459 9.04 -15.95 -4.00
CA LEU A 459 8.76 -14.57 -3.57
C LEU A 459 8.92 -13.47 -4.64
N ILE A 460 8.98 -13.82 -5.93
CA ILE A 460 9.24 -12.89 -7.04
C ILE A 460 8.11 -12.98 -8.08
N CYS A 461 7.58 -11.81 -8.48
CA CYS A 461 6.53 -11.64 -9.51
C CYS A 461 5.10 -12.13 -9.17
N TRP A 462 4.50 -11.59 -8.10
CA TRP A 462 3.05 -11.72 -7.79
C TRP A 462 2.09 -11.27 -8.92
N SER A 463 2.58 -10.53 -9.93
CA SER A 463 1.80 -10.04 -11.07
C SER A 463 1.88 -10.93 -12.33
N SER A 464 2.60 -12.06 -12.27
CA SER A 464 2.72 -13.01 -13.38
C SER A 464 1.82 -14.23 -13.18
N PRO A 465 1.17 -14.76 -14.24
CA PRO A 465 0.44 -16.01 -14.14
C PRO A 465 1.36 -17.17 -13.71
N SER A 466 0.77 -18.16 -13.01
CA SER A 466 1.48 -19.24 -12.32
C SER A 466 1.05 -20.62 -12.80
N LEU A 467 1.99 -21.57 -12.84
CA LEU A 467 1.71 -22.98 -13.12
C LEU A 467 2.03 -23.85 -11.90
N THR A 468 1.04 -24.62 -11.45
CA THR A 468 1.20 -25.68 -10.44
C THR A 468 1.53 -27.00 -11.13
N LEU A 469 2.60 -27.67 -10.70
CA LEU A 469 2.99 -28.99 -11.18
C LEU A 469 2.22 -30.11 -10.45
N HIS A 470 2.23 -31.32 -11.00
CA HIS A 470 1.59 -32.51 -10.37
C HIS A 470 2.13 -32.85 -8.96
N CYS A 471 3.29 -32.28 -8.59
CA CYS A 471 3.93 -32.38 -7.27
C CYS A 471 3.58 -31.19 -6.36
N ASN A 472 2.48 -30.47 -6.65
CA ASN A 472 1.94 -29.29 -5.95
C ASN A 472 2.83 -28.04 -5.86
N HIS A 473 4.10 -28.10 -6.25
CA HIS A 473 4.96 -26.94 -6.37
C HIS A 473 4.44 -25.99 -7.47
N THR A 474 4.39 -24.69 -7.16
CA THR A 474 3.82 -23.66 -8.04
C THR A 474 4.88 -22.61 -8.40
N PHE A 475 4.97 -22.27 -9.69
CA PHE A 475 6.01 -21.37 -10.21
C PHE A 475 5.39 -20.25 -11.05
N CYS A 476 5.97 -19.04 -10.98
CA CYS A 476 5.64 -17.98 -11.93
C CYS A 476 6.10 -18.38 -13.35
N PHE A 477 5.35 -18.04 -14.40
CA PHE A 477 5.75 -18.44 -15.77
C PHE A 477 7.16 -17.98 -16.17
N PRO A 478 7.59 -16.72 -15.93
CA PRO A 478 8.98 -16.30 -16.17
C PRO A 478 10.02 -17.14 -15.40
N CYS A 479 9.72 -17.50 -14.15
CA CYS A 479 10.57 -18.30 -13.27
C CYS A 479 10.81 -19.69 -13.88
N LEU A 480 9.73 -20.34 -14.32
CA LEU A 480 9.74 -21.68 -14.89
C LEU A 480 10.34 -21.72 -16.30
N ASP A 481 10.06 -20.70 -17.12
CA ASP A 481 10.60 -20.55 -18.48
C ASP A 481 12.11 -20.28 -18.47
N SER A 482 12.59 -19.47 -17.51
CA SER A 482 14.01 -19.27 -17.23
C SER A 482 14.68 -20.58 -16.80
N TYR A 483 14.09 -21.33 -15.86
CA TYR A 483 14.63 -22.60 -15.39
C TYR A 483 14.86 -23.60 -16.54
N PHE A 484 13.88 -23.80 -17.43
CA PHE A 484 14.03 -24.71 -18.58
C PHE A 484 14.92 -24.15 -19.70
N THR A 485 15.04 -22.83 -19.82
CA THR A 485 15.98 -22.20 -20.77
C THR A 485 17.44 -22.44 -20.36
N THR A 486 17.72 -22.41 -19.06
CA THR A 486 19.04 -22.70 -18.47
C THR A 486 19.30 -24.21 -18.43
N HIS A 487 18.33 -25.00 -17.96
CA HIS A 487 18.48 -26.45 -17.74
C HIS A 487 17.81 -27.28 -18.84
N LYS A 488 18.23 -27.09 -20.10
CA LYS A 488 17.62 -27.70 -21.30
C LYS A 488 17.54 -29.24 -21.32
N SER A 489 18.24 -29.92 -20.41
CA SER A 489 18.24 -31.38 -20.25
C SER A 489 17.49 -31.90 -19.00
N LYS A 490 17.00 -31.02 -18.11
CA LYS A 490 16.26 -31.41 -16.90
C LYS A 490 14.76 -31.20 -17.10
N HIS A 491 14.02 -32.29 -17.22
CA HIS A 491 12.55 -32.30 -17.36
C HIS A 491 11.86 -32.65 -16.03
N SER A 492 12.30 -32.01 -14.95
CA SER A 492 11.86 -32.26 -13.57
C SER A 492 11.49 -30.96 -12.85
N CYS A 493 10.78 -31.08 -11.73
CA CYS A 493 10.45 -29.97 -10.83
C CYS A 493 11.73 -29.32 -10.26
N PRO A 494 11.88 -27.98 -10.31
CA PRO A 494 13.02 -27.27 -9.73
C PRO A 494 13.29 -27.56 -8.25
N VAL A 495 12.24 -27.80 -7.45
CA VAL A 495 12.34 -27.93 -5.98
C VAL A 495 12.51 -29.39 -5.55
N CYS A 496 11.68 -30.30 -6.05
CA CYS A 496 11.64 -31.70 -5.58
C CYS A 496 12.13 -32.74 -6.60
N SER A 497 12.68 -32.31 -7.74
CA SER A 497 13.19 -33.16 -8.83
C SER A 497 12.22 -34.21 -9.41
N SER A 498 10.93 -34.19 -9.05
CA SER A 498 9.92 -35.09 -9.64
C SER A 498 9.79 -34.87 -11.15
N PRO A 499 9.78 -35.91 -11.99
CA PRO A 499 9.70 -35.77 -13.45
C PRO A 499 8.35 -35.18 -13.85
N LEU A 500 8.34 -34.17 -14.71
CA LEU A 500 7.15 -33.34 -14.99
C LEU A 500 5.91 -34.13 -15.45
N PHE A 501 6.13 -35.28 -16.07
CA PHE A 501 5.12 -36.18 -16.62
C PHE A 501 5.39 -37.62 -16.18
N ARG A 502 4.36 -38.49 -16.18
CA ARG A 502 4.54 -39.91 -15.86
C ARG A 502 5.38 -40.63 -16.93
N PRO A 503 6.26 -41.61 -16.58
CA PRO A 503 7.39 -41.96 -17.44
C PRO A 503 7.09 -42.83 -18.68
N THR A 504 5.86 -43.31 -18.85
CA THR A 504 5.58 -44.54 -19.63
C THR A 504 5.44 -44.38 -21.15
N LEU A 505 5.67 -43.19 -21.75
CA LEU A 505 5.34 -42.95 -23.17
C LEU A 505 6.30 -42.07 -24.01
N PHE A 506 7.42 -41.55 -23.48
CA PHE A 506 8.21 -40.54 -24.22
C PHE A 506 9.73 -40.81 -24.23
N THR A 507 10.30 -40.82 -25.44
CA THR A 507 11.76 -40.75 -25.67
C THR A 507 12.25 -39.29 -25.62
N SER A 508 13.56 -39.10 -25.40
CA SER A 508 14.20 -37.79 -25.19
C SER A 508 14.00 -36.79 -26.34
N GLU A 509 14.04 -37.24 -27.61
CA GLU A 509 13.78 -36.36 -28.76
C GLU A 509 12.35 -35.79 -28.76
N ASN A 510 11.36 -36.64 -28.48
CA ASN A 510 9.97 -36.22 -28.40
C ASN A 510 9.76 -35.18 -27.28
N LEU A 511 10.48 -35.33 -26.16
CA LEU A 511 10.37 -34.47 -24.99
C LEU A 511 10.82 -33.02 -25.27
N ASN A 512 11.87 -32.84 -26.09
CA ASN A 512 12.34 -31.51 -26.52
C ASN A 512 11.40 -30.83 -27.53
N ILE A 513 10.83 -31.60 -28.47
CA ILE A 513 9.80 -31.10 -29.39
C ILE A 513 8.55 -30.66 -28.60
N TRP A 514 8.19 -31.41 -27.55
CA TRP A 514 7.10 -31.08 -26.64
C TRP A 514 7.37 -29.82 -25.82
N CYS A 515 8.54 -29.67 -25.20
CA CYS A 515 8.85 -28.47 -24.40
C CYS A 515 8.78 -27.20 -25.24
N ASN A 516 9.33 -27.21 -26.46
CA ASN A 516 9.25 -26.07 -27.37
C ASN A 516 7.81 -25.77 -27.82
N LYS A 517 6.98 -26.79 -28.10
CA LYS A 517 5.57 -26.57 -28.50
C LYS A 517 4.67 -26.14 -27.33
N LEU A 518 4.91 -26.65 -26.12
CA LEU A 518 4.24 -26.17 -24.91
C LEU A 518 4.57 -24.69 -24.69
N ARG A 519 5.84 -24.30 -24.85
CA ARG A 519 6.28 -22.89 -24.85
C ARG A 519 5.55 -22.06 -25.91
N THR A 520 5.38 -22.57 -27.14
CA THR A 520 4.58 -21.89 -28.18
C THR A 520 3.11 -21.70 -27.77
N VAL A 521 2.45 -22.75 -27.25
CA VAL A 521 1.04 -22.67 -26.83
C VAL A 521 0.87 -21.70 -25.66
N LEU A 522 1.78 -21.72 -24.68
CA LEU A 522 1.81 -20.76 -23.57
C LEU A 522 2.04 -19.34 -24.07
N SER A 523 2.98 -19.10 -25.00
CA SER A 523 3.19 -17.78 -25.61
C SER A 523 1.95 -17.27 -26.35
N ILE A 524 1.19 -18.14 -27.02
CA ILE A 524 -0.08 -17.77 -27.69
C ILE A 524 -1.15 -17.40 -26.65
N ILE A 525 -1.27 -18.16 -25.56
CA ILE A 525 -2.18 -17.85 -24.45
C ILE A 525 -1.80 -16.52 -23.78
N ILE A 526 -0.50 -16.29 -23.56
CA ILE A 526 0.04 -15.06 -22.99
C ILE A 526 -0.21 -13.86 -23.91
N LEU A 527 0.00 -13.99 -25.22
CA LEU A 527 -0.32 -12.96 -26.21
C LEU A 527 -1.83 -12.64 -26.24
N LEU A 528 -2.69 -13.66 -26.15
CA LEU A 528 -4.13 -13.48 -26.01
C LEU A 528 -4.49 -12.73 -24.72
N LEU A 529 -3.91 -13.10 -23.58
CA LEU A 529 -4.14 -12.42 -22.30
C LEU A 529 -3.65 -10.96 -22.32
N TYR A 530 -2.49 -10.67 -22.90
CA TYR A 530 -2.02 -9.28 -23.08
C TYR A 530 -2.89 -8.48 -24.04
N PHE A 531 -3.35 -9.07 -25.15
CA PHE A 531 -4.26 -8.42 -26.10
C PHE A 531 -5.62 -8.10 -25.46
N LEU A 532 -6.19 -9.05 -24.70
CA LEU A 532 -7.43 -8.85 -23.95
C LEU A 532 -7.27 -7.84 -22.81
N ARG A 533 -6.10 -7.80 -22.15
CA ARG A 533 -5.77 -6.78 -21.13
C ARG A 533 -5.65 -5.38 -21.76
N ALA A 534 -4.98 -5.25 -22.90
CA ALA A 534 -4.88 -4.00 -23.65
C ALA A 534 -6.26 -3.48 -24.08
N ILE A 535 -7.17 -4.35 -24.53
CA ILE A 535 -8.57 -4.00 -24.81
C ILE A 535 -9.29 -3.55 -23.52
N SER A 536 -9.09 -4.22 -22.39
CA SER A 536 -9.75 -3.81 -21.13
C SER A 536 -9.30 -2.44 -20.62
N CYS A 537 -8.03 -2.06 -20.82
CA CYS A 537 -7.52 -0.73 -20.45
C CYS A 537 -8.14 0.40 -21.27
N ALA A 538 -8.67 0.12 -22.47
CA ALA A 538 -9.28 1.12 -23.34
C ALA A 538 -10.74 1.49 -22.98
N CYS A 539 -11.34 0.83 -21.99
CA CYS A 539 -12.78 0.94 -21.69
C CYS A 539 -13.13 1.26 -20.21
N ILE A 540 -12.15 1.67 -19.40
CA ILE A 540 -12.28 2.28 -18.06
C ILE A 540 -13.51 1.81 -17.23
N LEU A 541 -13.54 0.54 -16.83
CA LEU A 541 -14.57 -0.02 -15.94
C LEU A 541 -14.00 -1.04 -14.93
N PRO A 542 -14.67 -1.28 -13.78
CA PRO A 542 -14.10 -2.04 -12.66
C PRO A 542 -13.86 -3.53 -12.97
N THR A 543 -12.73 -4.06 -12.50
CA THR A 543 -12.34 -5.47 -12.68
C THR A 543 -12.95 -6.40 -11.64
N SER A 544 -14.14 -6.94 -11.92
CA SER A 544 -14.67 -8.08 -11.16
C SER A 544 -13.91 -9.37 -11.52
N SER A 545 -13.23 -10.01 -10.55
CA SER A 545 -12.38 -11.20 -10.79
C SER A 545 -13.18 -12.42 -11.30
N ILE A 546 -13.09 -12.73 -12.61
CA ILE A 546 -13.61 -13.99 -13.18
C ILE A 546 -12.56 -15.10 -13.01
N LEU A 547 -13.02 -16.31 -12.65
CA LEU A 547 -12.24 -17.55 -12.68
C LEU A 547 -12.46 -18.29 -14.02
N ALA A 548 -11.40 -18.54 -14.78
CA ALA A 548 -11.46 -19.28 -16.03
C ALA A 548 -10.63 -20.57 -15.97
N TRP A 549 -11.03 -21.58 -16.74
CA TRP A 549 -10.43 -22.91 -16.69
C TRP A 549 -10.17 -23.40 -18.12
N ALA A 550 -8.94 -23.76 -18.44
CA ALA A 550 -8.58 -24.35 -19.72
C ALA A 550 -8.24 -25.83 -19.53
N LYS A 551 -8.89 -26.71 -20.29
CA LYS A 551 -8.69 -28.17 -20.24
C LYS A 551 -8.07 -28.63 -21.55
N CYS A 552 -6.76 -28.82 -21.53
CA CYS A 552 -6.02 -29.38 -22.65
C CYS A 552 -6.09 -30.91 -22.57
N SER A 553 -6.43 -31.56 -23.69
CA SER A 553 -6.47 -33.02 -23.79
C SER A 553 -5.71 -33.49 -25.01
N ILE A 554 -4.90 -34.53 -24.84
CA ILE A 554 -3.96 -34.98 -25.87
C ILE A 554 -4.02 -36.50 -25.91
N SER A 555 -4.35 -37.05 -27.08
CA SER A 555 -4.48 -38.49 -27.27
C SER A 555 -3.51 -39.06 -28.29
N ALA A 556 -2.98 -40.23 -27.95
CA ALA A 556 -2.09 -41.03 -28.79
C ALA A 556 -2.62 -42.47 -28.76
N GLY A 557 -3.20 -42.92 -29.88
CA GLY A 557 -4.03 -44.12 -29.88
C GLY A 557 -5.21 -44.00 -28.90
N ASN A 558 -5.44 -45.05 -28.11
CA ASN A 558 -6.54 -45.11 -27.13
C ASN A 558 -6.23 -44.37 -25.81
N THR A 559 -5.03 -43.84 -25.62
CA THR A 559 -4.61 -43.21 -24.37
C THR A 559 -4.87 -41.70 -24.42
N ILE A 560 -5.61 -41.16 -23.45
CA ILE A 560 -5.90 -39.72 -23.31
C ILE A 560 -5.23 -39.18 -22.04
N ASN A 561 -4.39 -38.15 -22.18
CA ASN A 561 -3.85 -37.39 -21.05
C ASN A 561 -4.52 -36.01 -20.98
N TRP A 562 -4.63 -35.48 -19.76
CA TRP A 562 -5.29 -34.20 -19.47
C TRP A 562 -4.34 -33.26 -18.75
N ILE A 563 -4.40 -31.97 -19.09
CA ILE A 563 -3.75 -30.88 -18.36
C ILE A 563 -4.83 -29.82 -18.09
N GLU A 564 -5.10 -29.54 -16.82
CA GLU A 564 -6.01 -28.48 -16.39
C GLU A 564 -5.20 -27.26 -15.96
N ILE A 565 -5.52 -26.09 -16.52
CA ILE A 565 -4.87 -24.82 -16.24
C ILE A 565 -5.95 -23.88 -15.68
N ALA A 566 -5.85 -23.57 -14.39
CA ALA A 566 -6.70 -22.60 -13.73
C ALA A 566 -6.13 -21.18 -13.96
N ILE A 567 -6.93 -20.31 -14.59
CA ILE A 567 -6.59 -18.91 -14.86
C ILE A 567 -7.43 -18.04 -13.93
N LYS A 568 -6.77 -17.37 -12.99
CA LYS A 568 -7.41 -16.34 -12.15
C LYS A 568 -7.43 -15.02 -12.92
N GLU A 569 -8.55 -14.30 -12.80
CA GLU A 569 -8.76 -12.91 -13.21
C GLU A 569 -8.80 -12.63 -14.71
N ILE A 570 -9.98 -12.84 -15.31
CA ILE A 570 -10.33 -12.33 -16.65
C ILE A 570 -11.35 -11.16 -16.53
N PRO A 571 -11.20 -10.05 -17.28
CA PRO A 571 -12.20 -8.97 -17.31
C PRO A 571 -13.52 -9.36 -18.01
N TYR A 572 -14.65 -8.79 -17.56
CA TYR A 572 -15.99 -9.19 -18.00
C TYR A 572 -16.27 -8.98 -19.50
N LEU A 573 -15.72 -7.92 -20.11
CA LEU A 573 -15.98 -7.54 -21.50
C LEU A 573 -15.50 -8.58 -22.54
N VAL A 574 -14.56 -9.46 -22.16
CA VAL A 574 -13.97 -10.50 -23.02
C VAL A 574 -15.05 -11.44 -23.60
N VAL A 575 -16.08 -11.75 -22.82
CA VAL A 575 -17.13 -12.71 -23.24
C VAL A 575 -18.04 -12.12 -24.33
N SER A 576 -18.38 -10.83 -24.24
CA SER A 576 -19.19 -10.15 -25.26
C SER A 576 -18.47 -10.04 -26.60
N VAL A 577 -17.14 -9.81 -26.59
CA VAL A 577 -16.33 -9.79 -27.81
C VAL A 577 -16.26 -11.19 -28.45
N LEU A 578 -16.10 -12.26 -27.66
CA LEU A 578 -16.18 -13.64 -28.15
C LEU A 578 -17.55 -13.95 -28.77
N GLN A 579 -18.64 -13.47 -28.16
CA GLN A 579 -20.01 -13.66 -28.66
C GLN A 579 -20.23 -13.01 -30.03
N VAL A 580 -19.72 -11.80 -30.25
CA VAL A 580 -19.78 -11.11 -31.57
C VAL A 580 -18.83 -11.72 -32.59
N TRP A 581 -17.65 -12.19 -32.17
CA TRP A 581 -16.66 -12.82 -33.05
C TRP A 581 -17.16 -14.18 -33.58
N ALA A 582 -17.72 -15.01 -32.70
CA ALA A 582 -18.32 -16.31 -33.07
C ALA A 582 -19.51 -16.16 -34.04
N GLN A 583 -20.25 -15.05 -33.98
CA GLN A 583 -21.32 -14.75 -34.94
C GLN A 583 -20.82 -14.27 -36.32
N ARG A 584 -19.55 -13.89 -36.47
CA ARG A 584 -19.06 -13.17 -37.66
C ARG A 584 -17.89 -13.81 -38.43
N LYS A 585 -17.30 -14.92 -37.98
CA LYS A 585 -16.30 -15.67 -38.79
C LYS A 585 -16.53 -17.17 -38.81
N MET A 586 -16.41 -17.76 -40.00
CA MET A 586 -16.71 -19.16 -40.26
C MET A 586 -15.69 -20.11 -39.62
N VAL A 587 -16.11 -20.81 -38.57
CA VAL A 587 -15.50 -22.08 -38.13
C VAL A 587 -16.63 -23.09 -37.93
N ARG A 588 -16.64 -24.20 -38.68
CA ARG A 588 -17.64 -25.27 -38.53
C ARG A 588 -17.39 -26.03 -37.22
N MET A 589 -18.10 -25.66 -36.16
CA MET A 589 -18.25 -26.51 -34.97
C MET A 589 -19.32 -27.58 -35.24
N SER A 590 -18.90 -28.81 -35.55
CA SER A 590 -19.80 -29.94 -35.76
C SER A 590 -20.10 -30.64 -34.43
N GLY A 591 -21.35 -30.61 -33.98
CA GLY A 591 -21.83 -31.41 -32.83
C GLY A 591 -21.88 -30.64 -31.50
N VAL A 592 -22.80 -29.68 -31.39
CA VAL A 592 -23.31 -29.17 -30.10
C VAL A 592 -24.83 -29.06 -30.23
N GLU A 593 -25.56 -29.88 -29.50
CA GLU A 593 -27.02 -29.76 -29.39
C GLU A 593 -27.38 -28.68 -28.36
N TRP A 594 -28.26 -27.77 -28.74
CA TRP A 594 -28.73 -26.69 -27.86
C TRP A 594 -30.04 -27.09 -27.20
N ALA A 595 -29.95 -27.58 -25.96
CA ALA A 595 -31.14 -27.82 -25.14
C ALA A 595 -31.80 -26.48 -24.77
N GLN A 596 -32.91 -26.15 -25.44
CA GLN A 596 -33.74 -25.01 -25.06
C GLN A 596 -34.58 -25.35 -23.83
N GLY A 597 -34.24 -24.70 -22.70
CA GLY A 597 -34.95 -24.77 -21.43
C GLY A 597 -34.89 -23.41 -20.72
N GLU A 598 -35.83 -23.15 -19.81
CA GLU A 598 -36.10 -21.80 -19.32
C GLU A 598 -34.94 -21.14 -18.55
N LEU A 599 -34.74 -19.84 -18.81
CA LEU A 599 -33.68 -19.03 -18.22
C LEU A 599 -33.92 -18.77 -16.72
N LYS A 600 -33.12 -19.41 -15.86
CA LYS A 600 -32.85 -18.95 -14.49
C LYS A 600 -31.39 -18.52 -14.35
N ALA A 601 -31.17 -17.40 -13.69
CA ALA A 601 -29.90 -16.65 -13.77
C ALA A 601 -28.76 -17.24 -12.91
N ALA A 602 -28.12 -18.31 -13.38
CA ALA A 602 -26.82 -18.76 -12.89
C ALA A 602 -26.02 -19.50 -13.99
N ASN A 603 -24.69 -19.33 -14.00
CA ASN A 603 -23.72 -20.01 -14.85
C ASN A 603 -23.85 -19.75 -16.37
N PHE A 604 -23.21 -18.69 -16.86
CA PHE A 604 -22.85 -18.61 -18.29
C PHE A 604 -21.64 -19.51 -18.56
N VAL A 605 -21.68 -20.31 -19.63
CA VAL A 605 -20.61 -21.21 -20.05
C VAL A 605 -20.27 -20.95 -21.52
N ALA A 606 -19.04 -20.56 -21.81
CA ALA A 606 -18.51 -20.51 -23.17
C ALA A 606 -17.45 -21.60 -23.35
N ALA A 607 -17.58 -22.38 -24.43
CA ALA A 607 -16.64 -23.43 -24.80
C ALA A 607 -16.01 -23.11 -26.16
N VAL A 608 -14.68 -22.98 -26.21
CA VAL A 608 -13.91 -22.83 -27.45
C VAL A 608 -13.01 -24.05 -27.60
N GLY A 609 -13.19 -24.78 -28.70
CA GLY A 609 -12.46 -26.01 -28.99
C GLY A 609 -11.68 -25.94 -30.30
N TRP A 610 -10.44 -26.44 -30.32
CA TRP A 610 -9.73 -26.74 -31.57
C TRP A 610 -9.08 -28.13 -31.53
N VAL A 611 -8.96 -28.73 -32.72
CA VAL A 611 -8.39 -30.07 -32.91
C VAL A 611 -7.25 -30.00 -33.91
N GLN A 612 -6.12 -30.65 -33.61
CA GLN A 612 -4.96 -30.70 -34.51
C GLN A 612 -4.33 -32.09 -34.51
N LYS A 613 -4.02 -32.62 -35.70
CA LYS A 613 -3.31 -33.90 -35.87
C LYS A 613 -1.85 -33.64 -36.24
N VAL A 614 -0.91 -34.20 -35.48
CA VAL A 614 0.54 -34.12 -35.75
C VAL A 614 1.20 -35.42 -35.30
N GLY A 615 2.02 -36.04 -36.16
CA GLY A 615 2.81 -37.23 -35.80
C GLY A 615 1.98 -38.42 -35.29
N GLY A 616 0.78 -38.64 -35.83
CA GLY A 616 -0.15 -39.68 -35.39
C GLY A 616 -0.95 -39.34 -34.11
N MET A 617 -0.58 -38.29 -33.37
CA MET A 617 -1.30 -37.84 -32.18
C MET A 617 -2.42 -36.85 -32.51
N VAL A 618 -3.50 -36.88 -31.73
CA VAL A 618 -4.64 -35.96 -31.83
C VAL A 618 -4.67 -35.06 -30.61
N TRP A 619 -4.52 -33.76 -30.83
CA TRP A 619 -4.58 -32.73 -29.82
C TRP A 619 -5.99 -32.13 -29.84
N ARG A 620 -6.65 -32.05 -28.68
CA ARG A 620 -7.97 -31.41 -28.49
C ARG A 620 -7.90 -30.48 -27.28
N VAL A 621 -7.90 -29.17 -27.53
CA VAL A 621 -7.91 -28.18 -26.45
C VAL A 621 -9.31 -27.62 -26.31
N GLU A 622 -9.89 -27.73 -25.11
CA GLU A 622 -11.22 -27.21 -24.78
C GLU A 622 -11.08 -26.16 -23.66
N MET A 623 -11.30 -24.89 -24.00
CA MET A 623 -11.32 -23.80 -23.03
C MET A 623 -12.75 -23.59 -22.54
N ILE A 624 -12.98 -23.73 -21.23
CA ILE A 624 -14.31 -23.69 -20.61
C ILE A 624 -14.37 -22.49 -19.64
N ILE A 625 -14.92 -21.38 -20.12
CA ILE A 625 -15.09 -20.17 -19.32
C ILE A 625 -16.41 -20.30 -18.55
N ARG A 626 -16.34 -20.35 -17.20
CA ARG A 626 -17.50 -20.32 -16.31
C ARG A 626 -17.55 -18.99 -15.56
N MET A 627 -18.60 -18.20 -15.76
CA MET A 627 -18.79 -16.97 -14.99
C MET A 627 -19.52 -17.25 -13.67
N ALA A 628 -18.78 -17.20 -12.56
CA ALA A 628 -19.32 -17.16 -11.21
C ALA A 628 -19.33 -15.71 -10.70
N ARG A 629 -20.50 -15.19 -10.32
CA ARG A 629 -20.54 -13.96 -9.49
C ARG A 629 -20.03 -14.31 -8.10
N ARG A 630 -19.05 -13.54 -7.61
CA ARG A 630 -18.77 -13.47 -6.18
C ARG A 630 -19.94 -12.71 -5.54
N VAL A 631 -20.84 -13.41 -4.88
CA VAL A 631 -21.83 -12.79 -3.98
C VAL A 631 -21.10 -12.55 -2.67
N GLY A 632 -21.09 -11.30 -2.22
CA GLY A 632 -20.45 -10.82 -0.99
C GLY A 632 -21.14 -9.55 -0.53
#